data_AF-A0A9D6K7M8-F1
#
_entry.id   AF-A0A9D6K7M8-F1
#
_cell.length_a   1.000
_cell.length_b   1.000
_cell.length_c   1.000
_cell.angle_alpha   90.00
_cell.angle_beta   90.00
_cell.angle_gamma   90.00
#
_symmetry.space_group_name_H-M   'P 1'
#
loop_
_entity.id
_entity.type
_entity.pdbx_description
1 polymer ?
#
loop_
_entity_poly.entity_id
_entity_poly.type
_entity_poly.pdbx_seq_one_letter_code
_entity_poly.pdbx_strand_id
1 'polypeptide(L)' 'MKIYKELKDFRGELKKPILTIGNFDGVHLGHQTILKKIVSRAKETGGSSVVLTFEPHPVKV' A
#
# COMPACT_ATOMS: atom_id res chain seq x y z
N MET A 1 9.92 1.81 -6.15
CA MET A 1 8.56 2.07 -5.63
C MET A 1 8.02 3.32 -6.32
N LYS A 2 6.76 3.35 -6.75
CA LYS A 2 6.09 4.57 -7.25
C LYS A 2 5.19 5.10 -6.13
N ILE A 3 5.17 6.41 -5.92
CA ILE A 3 4.34 7.08 -4.91
C ILE A 3 3.41 8.04 -5.64
N TYR A 4 2.12 7.98 -5.32
CA TYR A 4 1.11 8.91 -5.79
C TYR A 4 0.52 9.59 -4.55
N LYS A 5 0.49 10.93 -4.52
CA LYS A 5 0.04 11.68 -3.35
C LYS A 5 -1.47 11.75 -3.29
N GLU A 6 -2.10 11.86 -4.44
CA GLU A 6 -3.55 11.84 -4.58
C GLU A 6 -3.99 10.74 -5.54
N LEU A 7 -5.23 10.24 -5.36
CA LEU A 7 -5.80 9.25 -6.27
C LEU A 7 -5.89 9.77 -7.72
N LYS A 8 -6.08 11.09 -7.90
CA LYS A 8 -6.13 11.74 -9.23
C LYS A 8 -4.78 11.71 -9.98
N ASP A 9 -3.67 11.53 -9.27
CA ASP A 9 -2.33 11.46 -9.87
C ASP A 9 -2.04 10.06 -10.43
N PHE A 10 -2.79 9.06 -9.97
CA PHE A 10 -2.66 7.69 -10.43
C PHE A 10 -3.34 7.52 -11.79
N ARG A 11 -2.54 7.43 -12.85
CA ARG A 11 -3.00 7.26 -14.25
C ARG A 11 -2.58 5.94 -14.90
N GLY A 12 -2.02 5.02 -14.13
CA GLY A 12 -1.52 3.74 -14.63
C GLY A 12 -2.52 2.60 -14.43
N GLU A 13 -2.26 1.48 -15.10
CA GLU A 13 -2.91 0.21 -14.75
C GLU A 13 -2.03 -0.57 -13.77
N LEU A 14 -2.67 -1.19 -12.77
CA LEU A 14 -2.01 -2.13 -11.89
C LEU A 14 -2.38 -3.55 -12.32
N LYS A 15 -1.37 -4.36 -12.64
CA LYS A 15 -1.58 -5.78 -12.91
C LYS A 15 -1.93 -6.47 -11.59
N LYS A 16 -3.14 -7.03 -11.48
CA LYS A 16 -3.64 -7.83 -10.34
C LYS A 16 -3.20 -7.23 -8.97
N PRO A 17 -3.66 -6.02 -8.61
CA PRO A 17 -3.17 -5.33 -7.42
C PRO A 17 -3.55 -6.08 -6.14
N ILE A 18 -2.56 -6.34 -5.29
CA ILE A 18 -2.74 -6.79 -3.91
C ILE A 18 -2.54 -5.58 -3.02
N LEU A 19 -3.65 -5.03 -2.52
CA LEU A 19 -3.67 -3.77 -1.80
C LEU A 19 -3.84 -3.99 -0.29
N THR A 20 -3.14 -3.17 0.50
CA THR A 20 -3.44 -2.94 1.91
C THR A 20 -3.70 -1.46 2.14
N ILE A 21 -4.54 -1.15 3.13
CA ILE A 21 -4.85 0.21 3.54
C ILE A 21 -4.56 0.35 5.04
N GLY A 22 -3.97 1.48 5.43
CA GLY A 22 -3.66 1.75 6.83
C GLY A 22 -2.83 3.01 7.00
N ASN A 23 -2.76 3.48 8.23
CA ASN A 23 -1.97 4.66 8.57
C ASN A 23 -0.45 4.39 8.51
N PHE A 24 -0.03 3.14 8.75
CA PHE A 24 1.36 2.68 8.68
C PHE A 24 2.39 3.51 9.47
N ASP A 25 1.96 4.37 10.39
CA ASP A 25 2.83 5.16 11.24
C ASP A 25 3.72 4.25 12.11
N GLY A 26 5.01 4.57 12.18
CA GLY A 26 6.05 3.80 12.86
C GLY A 26 6.42 2.43 12.26
N VAL A 27 5.69 1.90 11.26
CA VAL A 27 5.98 0.63 10.54
C VAL A 27 6.50 -0.50 11.46
N HIS A 28 5.84 -0.70 12.61
CA HIS A 28 6.21 -1.72 13.60
C HIS A 28 6.02 -3.17 13.07
N LEU A 29 6.33 -4.18 13.89
CA LEU A 29 6.29 -5.60 13.48
C LEU A 29 4.95 -6.04 12.88
N GLY A 30 3.83 -5.56 13.42
CA GLY A 30 2.50 -5.78 12.83
C GLY A 30 2.38 -5.28 11.39
N HIS A 31 2.75 -4.02 11.12
CA HIS A 31 2.78 -3.46 9.77
C HIS A 31 3.72 -4.24 8.86
N GLN A 32 4.92 -4.58 9.33
CA GLN A 32 5.87 -5.36 8.54
C GLN A 32 5.32 -6.73 8.15
N THR A 33 4.55 -7.36 9.03
CA THR A 33 3.90 -8.65 8.74
C THR A 33 2.87 -8.51 7.63
N ILE A 34 2.04 -7.46 7.66
CA ILE A 34 1.07 -7.16 6.61
C ILE A 34 1.78 -6.87 5.27
N LEU A 35 2.81 -6.02 5.30
CA LEU A 35 3.58 -5.64 4.11
C LEU A 35 4.27 -6.84 3.47
N LYS A 36 4.87 -7.73 4.27
CA LYS A 36 5.47 -8.99 3.78
C LYS A 36 4.42 -9.88 3.12
N LYS A 37 3.23 -10.00 3.72
CA LYS A 37 2.14 -10.83 3.19
C LYS A 37 1.65 -10.35 1.82
N ILE A 38 1.42 -9.04 1.64
CA ILE A 38 0.97 -8.52 0.35
C ILE A 38 2.04 -8.64 -0.73
N VAL A 39 3.32 -8.49 -0.39
CA VAL A 39 4.43 -8.66 -1.33
C VAL A 39 4.55 -10.11 -1.77
N SER A 40 4.45 -11.08 -0.85
CA SER A 40 4.46 -12.52 -1.20
C SER A 40 3.31 -12.84 -2.16
N ARG A 41 2.10 -12.41 -1.82
CA ARG A 41 0.90 -12.72 -2.62
C ARG A 41 0.91 -12.02 -3.98
N ALA A 42 1.46 -10.82 -4.08
CA ALA A 42 1.66 -10.16 -5.36
C ALA A 42 2.63 -10.94 -6.25
N LYS A 43 3.74 -11.46 -5.69
CA LYS A 43 4.68 -12.32 -6.42
C LYS A 43 4.03 -13.62 -6.90
N GLU A 44 3.32 -14.32 -6.00
CA GLU A 44 2.63 -15.58 -6.32
C GLU A 44 1.59 -15.43 -7.44
N THR A 45 0.91 -14.28 -7.49
CA THR A 45 -0.15 -14.01 -8.47
C THR A 45 0.34 -13.32 -9.75
N GLY A 46 1.63 -12.98 -9.82
CA GLY A 46 2.21 -12.18 -10.91
C GLY A 46 1.61 -10.76 -11.00
N GLY A 47 1.23 -10.21 -9.84
CA GLY A 47 0.59 -8.91 -9.67
C GLY A 47 1.48 -7.85 -9.03
N SER A 48 0.87 -6.76 -8.58
CA SER A 48 1.55 -5.60 -7.96
C SER A 48 1.13 -5.45 -6.50
N SER A 49 2.07 -5.28 -5.57
CA SER A 49 1.75 -4.93 -4.18
C SER A 49 1.54 -3.43 -4.05
N VAL A 50 0.46 -3.01 -3.39
CA VAL A 50 0.09 -1.59 -3.24
C VAL A 50 -0.23 -1.27 -1.80
N VAL A 51 0.22 -0.10 -1.34
CA VAL A 51 -0.12 0.47 -0.04
C VAL A 51 -0.91 1.74 -0.28
N LEU A 52 -2.10 1.82 0.31
CA LEU A 52 -2.86 3.06 0.43
C LEU A 52 -2.71 3.55 1.87
N THR A 53 -2.24 4.78 2.04
CA THR A 53 -2.03 5.39 3.35
C THR A 53 -2.58 6.80 3.39
N PHE A 54 -2.57 7.43 4.56
CA PHE A 54 -3.24 8.69 4.82
C PHE A 54 -2.22 9.78 5.14
N GLU A 55 -2.37 10.92 4.48
CA GLU A 55 -1.66 12.16 4.78
C GLU A 55 -2.63 13.33 4.56
N PRO A 56 -2.93 14.17 5.58
CA PRO A 56 -2.43 14.09 6.96
C PRO A 56 -3.00 12.88 7.72
N HIS A 57 -2.37 12.56 8.86
CA HIS A 57 -2.83 11.50 9.76
C HIS A 57 -4.33 11.66 10.09
N PRO A 58 -5.19 10.62 9.99
CA PRO A 58 -6.65 10.76 10.08
C PRO A 58 -7.15 11.41 11.37
N VAL A 59 -6.49 11.13 12.51
CA VAL A 59 -6.81 11.72 13.83
C VAL A 59 -6.56 13.24 13.89
N LYS A 60 -5.89 13.85 12.91
CA LYS A 60 -5.66 15.30 12.84
C LYS A 60 -6.79 16.06 12.11
N VAL A 61 -7.86 15.38 11.68
CA VAL A 61 -9.00 15.95 10.93
C VAL A 61 -10.28 15.83 11.74
#